data_AF-A0A3N4SEE8-F1
#
_entry.id   AF-A0A3N4SEE8-F1
#
_cell.length_a   1.000
_cell.length_b   1.000
_cell.length_c   1.000
_cell.angle_alpha   90.00
_cell.angle_beta   90.00
_cell.angle_gamma   90.00
#
_symmetry.space_group_name_H-M   'P 1'
#
loop_
_entity.id
_entity.type
_entity.pdbx_description
1 polymer ?
#
loop_
_entity_poly.entity_id
_entity_poly.type
_entity_poly.pdbx_seq_one_letter_code
_entity_poly.pdbx_strand_id
1 'polypeptide(L)'
;MFIQYLNPEVLACYGMSYQSIRSQQILRCSLQITRLAVLLTDASLVFPASYIFEVPHFSDFLREISPLMASGAITCVAPVIDLEEYRELKAEEYRKDSVNPYSSKVLHETERSMAWQPRMGSSSADIAALWESAFEKDGDFSGLTESVSARWSGRPDEIEELLHSVPRRLDGQAVVGRFVQKVIPVALSPRETIRINMLLSRAYLISYLRDLRANMLVDFDHSDLSCGMSPERDSFRFSLISARQFDLALQWMGIHGYVHYVATWHHLISLRSMPEFGELTLALFAHNAPVSLRSAVIRTRRTSDLENADNLAQAKRNICAVASQLC
;
A
#
# COMPACT_ATOMS: atom_id res chain seq x y z
N MET A 1 -7.18 -4.21 5.16
CA MET A 1 -6.62 -3.34 4.09
C MET A 1 -5.11 -3.26 4.26
N PHE A 2 -4.31 -3.47 3.22
CA PHE A 2 -2.84 -3.34 3.29
C PHE A 2 -2.40 -1.87 3.23
N ILE A 3 -1.50 -1.46 4.13
CA ILE A 3 -0.96 -0.10 4.20
C ILE A 3 0.30 -0.03 3.32
N GLN A 4 0.17 0.26 2.03
CA GLN A 4 1.33 0.44 1.14
C GLN A 4 1.80 1.89 1.04
N TYR A 5 0.93 2.85 1.33
CA TYR A 5 1.18 4.30 1.19
C TYR A 5 2.18 4.87 2.23
N LEU A 6 2.84 3.99 2.99
CA LEU A 6 3.98 4.30 3.85
C LEU A 6 5.28 3.64 3.36
N ASN A 7 5.22 2.74 2.37
CA ASN A 7 6.39 1.99 1.93
C ASN A 7 7.36 2.94 1.18
N PRO A 8 8.61 3.10 1.64
CA PRO A 8 9.57 4.00 1.02
C PRO A 8 9.91 3.65 -0.42
N GLU A 9 9.98 2.36 -0.76
CA GLU A 9 10.30 1.90 -2.11
C GLU A 9 9.12 2.15 -3.06
N VAL A 10 7.88 1.95 -2.60
CA VAL A 10 6.66 2.30 -3.36
C VAL A 10 6.61 3.82 -3.58
N LEU A 11 6.75 4.62 -2.53
CA LEU A 11 6.70 6.08 -2.64
C LEU A 11 7.80 6.62 -3.57
N ALA A 12 9.00 6.06 -3.51
CA ALA A 12 10.11 6.43 -4.39
C ALA A 12 9.80 6.20 -5.88
N CYS A 13 9.01 5.16 -6.22
CA CYS A 13 8.57 4.91 -7.60
C CYS A 13 7.72 6.06 -8.17
N TYR A 14 7.09 6.87 -7.31
CA TYR A 14 6.24 8.01 -7.67
C TYR A 14 6.91 9.36 -7.38
N GLY A 15 8.24 9.38 -7.21
CA GLY A 15 8.99 10.62 -6.94
C GLY A 15 8.77 11.22 -5.54
N MET A 16 8.17 10.45 -4.64
CA MET A 16 7.98 10.82 -3.24
C MET A 16 9.09 10.20 -2.40
N SER A 17 10.17 10.94 -2.20
CA SER A 17 11.24 10.52 -1.29
C SER A 17 11.05 11.09 0.11
N TYR A 18 11.44 10.33 1.13
CA TYR A 18 11.53 10.78 2.53
C TYR A 18 12.74 11.70 2.75
N GLN A 19 12.87 12.76 1.95
CA GLN A 19 13.75 13.86 2.30
C GLN A 19 13.10 14.68 3.42
N SER A 20 13.90 15.16 4.37
CA SER A 20 13.43 15.80 5.62
C SER A 20 12.37 16.89 5.41
N ILE A 21 12.46 17.65 4.31
CA ILE A 21 11.54 18.76 3.99
C ILE A 21 10.12 18.28 3.67
N ARG A 22 9.94 17.06 3.16
CA ARG A 22 8.61 16.51 2.77
C ARG A 22 8.03 15.51 3.77
N SER A 23 8.79 15.13 4.79
CA SER A 23 8.43 14.14 5.80
C SER A 23 7.06 14.38 6.46
N GLN A 24 6.83 15.60 6.97
CA GLN A 24 5.59 15.96 7.64
C GLN A 24 4.39 15.95 6.69
N GLN A 25 4.60 16.33 5.42
CA GLN A 25 3.55 16.28 4.42
C GLN A 25 3.17 14.82 4.11
N ILE A 26 4.16 13.93 3.95
CA ILE A 26 3.92 12.50 3.76
C ILE A 26 3.14 11.95 4.95
N LEU A 27 3.56 12.23 6.20
CA LEU A 27 2.85 11.78 7.40
C LEU A 27 1.38 12.25 7.40
N ARG A 28 1.12 13.53 7.12
CA ARG A 28 -0.24 14.07 7.05
C ARG A 28 -1.08 13.38 5.97
N CYS A 29 -0.54 13.21 4.77
CA CYS A 29 -1.22 12.50 3.69
C CYS A 29 -1.50 11.04 4.07
N SER A 30 -0.53 10.34 4.65
CA SER A 30 -0.71 8.96 5.10
C SER A 30 -1.78 8.84 6.19
N LEU A 31 -1.88 9.81 7.11
CA LEU A 31 -2.96 9.84 8.10
C LEU A 31 -4.33 10.06 7.45
N GLN A 32 -4.45 10.96 6.47
CA GLN A 32 -5.69 11.16 5.71
C GLN A 32 -6.11 9.89 4.97
N ILE A 33 -5.18 9.24 4.28
CA ILE A 33 -5.43 7.96 3.60
C ILE A 33 -5.86 6.89 4.61
N THR A 34 -5.23 6.85 5.78
CA THR A 34 -5.57 5.89 6.84
C THR A 34 -7.02 6.04 7.30
N ARG A 35 -7.58 7.26 7.30
CA ARG A 35 -8.99 7.48 7.66
C ARG A 35 -9.93 6.80 6.66
N LEU A 36 -9.63 6.88 5.37
CA LEU A 36 -10.36 6.16 4.33
C LEU A 36 -10.17 4.65 4.47
N ALA A 37 -8.94 4.22 4.71
CA ALA A 37 -8.61 2.80 4.87
C ALA A 37 -9.37 2.16 6.04
N VAL A 38 -9.49 2.88 7.17
CA VAL A 38 -10.27 2.43 8.34
C VAL A 38 -11.72 2.20 7.94
N LEU A 39 -12.36 3.14 7.23
CA LEU A 39 -13.76 3.00 6.85
C LEU A 39 -14.01 1.80 5.91
N LEU A 40 -13.02 1.41 5.11
CA LEU A 40 -13.13 0.37 4.09
C LEU A 40 -12.64 -1.02 4.53
N THR A 41 -12.29 -1.20 5.81
CA THR A 41 -11.75 -2.48 6.28
C THR A 41 -12.65 -3.12 7.32
N ASP A 42 -13.18 -4.31 7.05
CA ASP A 42 -14.05 -5.00 8.02
C ASP A 42 -13.27 -5.57 9.20
N ALA A 43 -12.00 -5.93 8.98
CA ALA A 43 -11.11 -6.48 9.99
C ALA A 43 -10.11 -5.42 10.50
N SER A 44 -8.90 -5.43 9.95
CA SER A 44 -7.80 -4.56 10.36
C SER A 44 -7.07 -3.95 9.17
N LEU A 45 -6.38 -2.85 9.45
CA LEU A 45 -5.30 -2.38 8.60
C LEU A 45 -4.07 -3.23 8.89
N VAL A 46 -3.38 -3.67 7.84
CA VAL A 46 -2.24 -4.57 7.95
C VAL A 46 -1.01 -3.89 7.37
N PHE A 47 0.12 -4.00 8.08
CA PHE A 47 1.41 -3.52 7.60
C PHE A 47 2.54 -4.50 7.98
N PRO A 48 3.62 -4.57 7.20
CA PRO A 48 4.73 -5.46 7.48
C PRO A 48 5.64 -4.90 8.57
N ALA A 49 6.19 -5.77 9.42
CA ALA A 49 7.12 -5.39 10.48
C ALA A 49 8.34 -4.60 9.97
N SER A 50 8.72 -4.77 8.69
CA SER A 50 9.79 -3.98 8.06
C SER A 50 9.56 -2.46 8.18
N TYR A 51 8.31 -1.99 8.20
CA TYR A 51 8.01 -0.56 8.33
C TYR A 51 8.51 0.05 9.63
N ILE A 52 8.54 -0.75 10.70
CA ILE A 52 9.08 -0.32 11.99
C ILE A 52 10.53 0.11 11.82
N PHE A 53 11.29 -0.50 10.91
CA PHE A 53 12.70 -0.20 10.67
C PHE A 53 12.91 0.75 9.51
N GLU A 54 12.19 0.55 8.41
CA GLU A 54 12.43 1.19 7.11
C GLU A 54 11.74 2.55 6.94
N VAL A 55 10.65 2.82 7.67
CA VAL A 55 9.89 4.06 7.51
C VAL A 55 10.38 5.13 8.50
N PRO A 56 10.96 6.26 8.03
CA PRO A 56 11.62 7.25 8.90
C PRO A 56 10.74 7.90 9.97
N HIS A 57 9.41 7.88 9.81
CA HIS A 57 8.43 8.50 10.73
C HIS A 57 7.39 7.50 11.22
N PHE A 58 7.71 6.21 11.22
CA PHE A 58 6.72 5.20 11.57
C PHE A 58 6.23 5.35 13.01
N SER A 59 7.13 5.65 13.95
CA SER A 59 6.77 5.82 15.36
C SER A 59 5.85 7.04 15.57
N ASP A 60 6.04 8.12 14.79
CA ASP A 60 5.10 9.26 14.78
C ASP A 60 3.73 8.84 14.24
N PHE A 61 3.72 8.11 13.12
CA PHE A 61 2.48 7.56 12.56
C PHE A 61 1.75 6.66 13.57
N LEU A 62 2.44 5.70 14.19
CA LEU A 62 1.88 4.79 15.19
C LEU A 62 1.30 5.54 16.40
N ARG A 63 1.99 6.59 16.87
CA ARG A 63 1.49 7.44 17.97
C ARG A 63 0.16 8.09 17.60
N GLU A 64 0.06 8.67 16.41
CA GLU A 64 -1.16 9.33 15.92
C GLU A 64 -2.33 8.35 15.73
N ILE A 65 -2.04 7.10 15.36
CA ILE A 65 -3.05 6.04 15.17
C ILE A 65 -3.21 5.11 16.38
N SER A 66 -2.61 5.43 17.53
CA SER A 66 -2.64 4.58 18.72
C SER A 66 -4.05 4.16 19.19
N PRO A 67 -5.13 4.95 19.03
CA PRO A 67 -6.48 4.46 19.32
C PRO A 67 -6.95 3.32 18.42
N LEU A 68 -6.47 3.25 17.16
CA LEU A 68 -6.72 2.12 16.27
C LEU A 68 -5.98 0.87 16.75
N MET A 69 -4.76 1.03 17.28
CA MET A 69 -4.00 -0.08 17.84
C MET A 69 -4.68 -0.65 19.08
N ALA A 70 -5.10 0.22 20.01
CA ALA A 70 -5.80 -0.16 21.24
C ALA A 70 -7.14 -0.88 21.00
N SER A 71 -7.78 -0.61 19.85
CA SER A 71 -9.02 -1.29 19.43
C SER A 71 -8.80 -2.55 18.60
N GLY A 72 -7.54 -2.95 18.35
CA GLY A 72 -7.21 -4.11 17.51
C GLY A 72 -7.45 -3.89 16.02
N ALA A 73 -7.68 -2.65 15.58
CA ALA A 73 -7.92 -2.32 14.17
C ALA A 73 -6.64 -2.29 13.32
N ILE A 74 -5.47 -2.52 13.93
CA ILE A 74 -4.16 -2.54 13.29
C ILE A 74 -3.49 -3.89 13.56
N THR A 75 -2.90 -4.50 12.53
CA THR A 75 -2.16 -5.76 12.64
C THR A 75 -0.80 -5.63 11.98
N CYS A 76 0.24 -5.99 12.72
CA CYS A 76 1.60 -6.13 12.22
C CYS A 76 1.79 -7.55 11.66
N VAL A 77 2.39 -7.67 10.47
CA VAL A 77 2.68 -8.97 9.85
C VAL A 77 4.17 -9.22 9.73
N ALA A 78 4.61 -10.42 10.10
CA ALA A 78 6.00 -10.85 9.99
C ALA A 78 6.09 -12.39 9.98
N PRO A 79 7.19 -12.97 9.47
CA PRO A 79 7.40 -14.42 9.54
C PRO A 79 7.66 -14.93 10.97
N VAL A 80 8.14 -14.05 11.86
CA VAL A 80 8.42 -14.36 13.28
C VAL A 80 7.72 -13.36 14.18
N ILE A 81 7.38 -13.77 15.40
CA ILE A 81 6.67 -12.92 16.38
C ILE A 81 7.62 -11.91 17.01
N ASP A 82 8.85 -12.34 17.32
CA ASP A 82 9.84 -11.50 17.97
C ASP A 82 10.44 -10.50 16.97
N LEU A 83 10.23 -9.20 17.24
CA LEU A 83 10.75 -8.13 16.40
C LEU A 83 12.28 -8.02 16.44
N GLU A 84 12.92 -8.49 17.51
CA GLU A 84 14.38 -8.53 17.62
C GLU A 84 14.94 -9.63 16.72
N GLU A 85 14.35 -10.83 16.78
CA GLU A 85 14.67 -11.95 15.86
C GLU A 85 14.42 -11.53 14.40
N TYR A 86 13.28 -10.87 14.14
CA TYR A 86 12.98 -10.32 12.81
C TYR A 86 14.05 -9.34 12.35
N ARG A 87 14.48 -8.42 13.23
CA ARG A 87 15.53 -7.44 12.92
C ARG A 87 16.84 -8.12 12.55
N GLU A 88 17.25 -9.14 13.30
CA GLU A 88 18.49 -9.89 13.04
C GLU A 88 18.44 -10.62 11.69
N LEU A 89 17.34 -11.32 11.38
CA LEU A 89 17.15 -11.97 10.09
C LEU A 89 17.25 -10.98 8.93
N LYS A 90 16.58 -9.82 9.05
CA LYS A 90 16.61 -8.78 8.02
C LYS A 90 17.94 -8.05 7.94
N ALA A 91 18.67 -7.90 9.05
CA ALA A 91 20.00 -7.29 9.05
C ALA A 91 20.98 -8.11 8.18
N GLU A 92 20.87 -9.45 8.21
CA GLU A 92 21.68 -10.34 7.36
C GLU A 92 21.30 -10.23 5.87
N GLU A 93 20.01 -10.08 5.55
CA GLU A 93 19.57 -9.79 4.18
C GLU A 93 20.10 -8.44 3.65
N TYR A 94 20.32 -7.48 4.56
CA TYR A 94 20.89 -6.15 4.25
C TYR A 94 22.39 -6.06 4.56
N ARG A 95 23.08 -7.20 4.71
CA ARG A 95 24.53 -7.22 4.91
C ARG A 95 25.26 -6.45 3.81
N LYS A 96 26.36 -5.80 4.18
CA LYS A 96 27.18 -4.93 3.30
C LYS A 96 26.44 -3.69 2.77
N ASP A 97 25.26 -3.36 3.30
CA ASP A 97 24.61 -2.07 3.07
C ASP A 97 25.06 -1.04 4.11
N SER A 98 25.68 0.06 3.66
CA SER A 98 26.14 1.12 4.56
C SER A 98 25.00 1.89 5.23
N VAL A 99 23.78 1.77 4.69
CA VAL A 99 22.56 2.40 5.20
C VAL A 99 21.54 1.36 5.69
N ASN A 100 22.02 0.21 6.19
CA ASN A 100 21.17 -0.87 6.69
C ASN A 100 20.20 -0.37 7.79
N PRO A 101 18.88 -0.33 7.53
CA PRO A 101 17.90 0.22 8.48
C PRO A 101 17.71 -0.66 9.73
N TYR A 102 18.20 -1.90 9.71
CA TYR A 102 18.08 -2.88 10.79
C TYR A 102 19.28 -2.86 11.76
N SER A 103 20.30 -2.04 11.49
CA SER A 103 21.58 -2.09 12.22
C SER A 103 21.57 -1.47 13.62
N SER A 104 20.64 -0.57 13.94
CA SER A 104 20.74 0.25 15.17
C SER A 104 19.42 0.73 15.77
N LYS A 105 18.26 0.29 15.25
CA LYS A 105 16.98 0.82 15.71
C LYS A 105 16.56 0.20 17.04
N VAL A 106 16.42 1.03 18.06
CA VAL A 106 15.82 0.66 19.35
C VAL A 106 14.31 0.64 19.20
N LEU A 107 13.69 -0.49 19.56
CA LEU A 107 12.24 -0.65 19.55
C LEU A 107 11.60 0.02 20.77
N HIS A 108 10.58 0.82 20.54
CA HIS A 108 9.70 1.42 21.54
C HIS A 108 8.64 0.43 22.03
N GLU A 109 8.08 0.67 23.21
CA GLU A 109 7.07 -0.20 23.84
C GLU A 109 5.80 -0.35 22.96
N THR A 110 5.35 0.74 22.33
CA THR A 110 4.20 0.75 21.41
C THR A 110 4.36 -0.23 20.25
N GLU A 111 5.59 -0.45 19.79
CA GLU A 111 5.87 -1.37 18.69
C GLU A 111 5.86 -2.83 19.16
N ARG A 112 6.14 -3.09 20.45
CA ARG A 112 6.13 -4.42 21.05
C ARG A 112 4.73 -4.92 21.41
N SER A 113 3.78 -4.01 21.65
CA SER A 113 2.41 -4.35 22.06
C SER A 113 1.42 -4.55 20.90
N MET A 114 1.92 -4.65 19.66
CA MET A 114 1.06 -4.71 18.48
C MET A 114 0.44 -6.10 18.27
N ALA A 115 -0.80 -6.13 17.81
CA ALA A 115 -1.41 -7.38 17.36
C ALA A 115 -0.60 -7.92 16.18
N TRP A 116 -0.14 -9.16 16.30
CA TRP A 116 0.70 -9.81 15.30
C TRP A 116 -0.07 -10.91 14.56
N GLN A 117 0.25 -11.08 13.28
CA GLN A 117 -0.20 -12.20 12.48
C GLN A 117 0.98 -12.80 11.68
N PRO A 118 1.10 -14.14 11.65
CA PRO A 118 2.16 -14.79 10.89
C PRO A 118 1.97 -14.55 9.40
N ARG A 119 3.09 -14.32 8.73
CA ARG A 119 3.18 -14.37 7.27
C ARG A 119 3.93 -15.62 6.84
N MET A 120 3.27 -16.46 6.04
CA MET A 120 3.85 -17.73 5.56
C MET A 120 4.58 -17.62 4.22
N GLY A 121 4.24 -16.62 3.38
CA GLY A 121 4.85 -16.45 2.06
C GLY A 121 6.16 -15.64 2.08
N SER A 122 6.95 -15.81 1.02
CA SER A 122 8.21 -15.09 0.81
C SER A 122 8.11 -14.19 -0.41
N SER A 123 8.26 -12.88 -0.21
CA SER A 123 8.26 -11.91 -1.32
C SER A 123 9.39 -12.14 -2.31
N SER A 124 10.54 -12.67 -1.87
CA SER A 124 11.69 -12.89 -2.75
C SER A 124 11.38 -13.91 -3.85
N ALA A 125 10.60 -14.95 -3.55
CA ALA A 125 10.19 -15.95 -4.54
C ALA A 125 9.22 -15.37 -5.58
N ASP A 126 8.24 -14.59 -5.13
CA ASP A 126 7.29 -13.90 -6.03
C ASP A 126 7.99 -12.86 -6.91
N ILE A 127 8.97 -12.14 -6.35
CA ILE A 127 9.80 -11.19 -7.12
C ILE A 127 10.61 -11.93 -8.18
N ALA A 128 11.25 -13.05 -7.85
CA ALA A 128 12.01 -13.84 -8.83
C ALA A 128 11.12 -14.36 -9.97
N ALA A 129 9.92 -14.86 -9.64
CA ALA A 129 8.97 -15.32 -10.65
C ALA A 129 8.52 -14.17 -11.58
N LEU A 130 8.18 -13.00 -11.02
CA LEU A 130 7.76 -11.85 -11.83
C LEU A 130 8.94 -11.28 -12.64
N TRP A 131 10.15 -11.31 -12.10
CA TRP A 131 11.39 -10.90 -12.78
C TRP A 131 11.62 -11.70 -14.06
N GLU A 132 11.51 -13.02 -14.00
CA GLU A 132 11.69 -13.88 -15.18
C GLU A 132 10.63 -13.58 -16.25
N SER A 133 9.36 -13.47 -15.86
CA SER A 133 8.27 -13.16 -16.80
C SER A 133 8.38 -11.77 -17.44
N ALA A 134 9.13 -10.84 -16.84
CA ALA A 134 9.27 -9.48 -17.36
C ALA A 134 10.10 -9.39 -18.64
N PHE A 135 10.91 -10.40 -18.94
CA PHE A 135 11.67 -10.52 -20.19
C PHE A 135 10.88 -11.20 -21.31
N GLU A 136 9.69 -11.72 -21.05
CA GLU A 136 8.82 -12.25 -22.10
C GLU A 136 8.42 -11.14 -23.09
N LYS A 137 7.92 -11.56 -24.26
CA LYS A 137 7.45 -10.63 -25.29
C LYS A 137 6.37 -9.72 -24.70
N ASP A 138 6.56 -8.41 -24.87
CA ASP A 138 5.70 -7.34 -24.31
C ASP A 138 5.69 -7.25 -22.76
N GLY A 139 6.66 -7.89 -22.09
CA GLY A 139 6.87 -7.81 -20.64
C GLY A 139 7.42 -6.46 -20.14
N ASP A 140 7.48 -6.26 -18.82
CA ASP A 140 7.92 -4.99 -18.21
C ASP A 140 9.34 -4.59 -18.55
N PHE A 141 10.17 -5.52 -19.00
CA PHE A 141 11.54 -5.31 -19.41
C PHE A 141 11.74 -5.40 -20.93
N SER A 142 10.66 -5.34 -21.72
CA SER A 142 10.76 -5.17 -23.17
C SER A 142 11.68 -3.98 -23.55
N GLY A 143 12.73 -4.21 -24.33
CA GLY A 143 13.72 -3.20 -24.68
C GLY A 143 14.82 -2.94 -23.61
N LEU A 144 14.75 -3.57 -22.43
CA LEU A 144 15.75 -3.40 -21.37
C LEU A 144 17.07 -4.08 -21.76
N THR A 145 17.00 -5.32 -22.23
CA THR A 145 18.18 -6.10 -22.63
C THR A 145 18.93 -5.40 -23.74
N GLU A 146 18.24 -4.92 -24.78
CA GLU A 146 18.84 -4.18 -25.89
C GLU A 146 19.47 -2.87 -25.42
N SER A 147 18.76 -2.12 -24.57
CA SER A 147 19.24 -0.84 -24.04
C SER A 147 20.50 -1.03 -23.19
N VAL A 148 20.53 -2.04 -22.32
CA VAL A 148 21.71 -2.34 -21.48
C VAL A 148 22.84 -2.90 -22.35
N SER A 149 22.55 -3.80 -23.29
CA SER A 149 23.53 -4.37 -24.21
C SER A 149 24.22 -3.32 -25.06
N ALA A 150 23.52 -2.27 -25.48
CA ALA A 150 24.10 -1.17 -26.25
C ALA A 150 25.19 -0.39 -25.49
N ARG A 151 25.23 -0.51 -24.16
CA ARG A 151 26.22 0.14 -23.28
C ARG A 151 27.18 -0.87 -22.64
N TRP A 152 27.06 -2.15 -22.97
CA TRP A 152 27.90 -3.23 -22.46
C TRP A 152 29.05 -3.51 -23.43
N SER A 153 30.26 -3.71 -22.90
CA SER A 153 31.46 -4.00 -23.70
C SER A 153 31.67 -5.50 -23.99
N GLY A 154 30.95 -6.39 -23.30
CA GLY A 154 31.00 -7.84 -23.51
C GLY A 154 29.99 -8.33 -24.55
N ARG A 155 29.73 -9.64 -24.60
CA ARG A 155 28.80 -10.21 -25.59
C ARG A 155 27.34 -9.92 -25.22
N PRO A 156 26.45 -9.68 -26.21
CA PRO A 156 25.02 -9.51 -25.96
C PRO A 156 24.37 -10.70 -25.22
N ASP A 157 24.70 -11.93 -25.59
CA ASP A 157 24.15 -13.14 -24.94
C ASP A 157 24.52 -13.19 -23.44
N GLU A 158 25.71 -12.69 -23.07
CA GLU A 158 26.18 -12.68 -21.68
C GLU A 158 25.39 -11.67 -20.83
N ILE A 159 25.03 -10.52 -21.38
CA ILE A 159 24.27 -9.52 -20.61
C ILE A 159 22.83 -9.97 -20.39
N GLU A 160 22.23 -10.65 -21.35
CA GLU A 160 20.90 -11.27 -21.19
C GLU A 160 20.93 -12.28 -20.04
N GLU A 161 21.88 -13.22 -20.05
CA GLU A 161 22.03 -14.22 -18.99
C GLU A 161 22.30 -13.58 -17.61
N LEU A 162 23.08 -12.49 -17.57
CA LEU A 162 23.35 -11.72 -16.36
C LEU A 162 22.10 -11.00 -15.81
N LEU A 163 21.22 -10.51 -16.69
CA LEU A 163 19.98 -9.83 -16.30
C LEU A 163 18.94 -10.83 -15.79
N HIS A 164 18.78 -11.98 -16.44
CA HIS A 164 17.91 -13.07 -15.96
C HIS A 164 18.40 -13.61 -14.61
N SER A 165 19.71 -13.75 -14.41
CA SER A 165 20.28 -14.29 -13.18
C SER A 165 20.31 -13.32 -11.98
N VAL A 166 19.86 -12.07 -12.12
CA VAL A 166 19.88 -11.06 -11.05
C VAL A 166 19.32 -11.57 -9.71
N PRO A 167 18.10 -12.16 -9.64
CA PRO A 167 17.56 -12.64 -8.35
C PRO A 167 18.47 -13.68 -7.67
N ARG A 168 19.12 -14.56 -8.44
CA ARG A 168 20.06 -15.56 -7.92
C ARG A 168 21.38 -14.92 -7.47
N ARG A 169 21.88 -13.93 -8.22
CA ARG A 169 23.15 -13.23 -7.95
C ARG A 169 23.12 -12.35 -6.69
N LEU A 170 21.94 -12.06 -6.16
CA LEU A 170 21.79 -11.39 -4.86
C LEU A 170 22.17 -12.30 -3.68
N ASP A 171 22.29 -13.62 -3.88
CA ASP A 171 22.85 -14.56 -2.90
C ASP A 171 22.21 -14.44 -1.50
N GLY A 172 20.89 -14.37 -1.42
CA GLY A 172 20.19 -14.20 -0.14
C GLY A 172 20.24 -12.78 0.46
N GLN A 173 20.68 -11.77 -0.30
CA GLN A 173 20.38 -10.38 0.02
C GLN A 173 18.91 -10.04 -0.32
N ALA A 174 18.39 -8.98 0.30
CA ALA A 174 17.05 -8.47 -0.01
C ALA A 174 16.93 -8.09 -1.50
N VAL A 175 15.80 -8.43 -2.13
CA VAL A 175 15.57 -8.08 -3.55
C VAL A 175 15.03 -6.66 -3.68
N VAL A 176 15.89 -5.68 -3.41
CA VAL A 176 15.59 -4.24 -3.44
C VAL A 176 16.38 -3.51 -4.53
N GLY A 177 15.85 -2.40 -5.04
CA GLY A 177 16.38 -1.71 -6.21
C GLY A 177 17.87 -1.37 -6.10
N ARG A 178 18.33 -0.89 -4.94
CA ARG A 178 19.74 -0.54 -4.72
C ARG A 178 20.70 -1.74 -4.68
N PHE A 179 20.22 -2.96 -4.39
CA PHE A 179 21.05 -4.16 -4.47
C PHE A 179 21.04 -4.73 -5.88
N VAL A 180 19.88 -4.71 -6.54
CA VAL A 180 19.75 -5.05 -7.96
C VAL A 180 20.68 -4.19 -8.84
N GLN A 181 20.73 -2.88 -8.58
CA GLN A 181 21.64 -1.97 -9.28
C GLN A 181 23.12 -2.32 -9.12
N LYS A 182 23.53 -2.83 -7.95
CA LYS A 182 24.93 -3.19 -7.68
C LYS A 182 25.37 -4.46 -8.41
N VAL A 183 24.44 -5.35 -8.75
CA VAL A 183 24.77 -6.61 -9.46
C VAL A 183 24.69 -6.47 -10.98
N ILE A 184 24.00 -5.45 -11.49
CA ILE A 184 23.95 -5.17 -12.93
C ILE A 184 25.28 -4.51 -13.35
N PRO A 185 25.97 -5.03 -14.38
CA PRO A 185 27.36 -4.63 -14.68
C PRO A 185 27.48 -3.28 -15.42
N VAL A 186 26.35 -2.64 -15.73
CA VAL A 186 26.27 -1.35 -16.42
C VAL A 186 25.39 -0.41 -15.61
N ALA A 187 25.75 0.87 -15.56
CA ALA A 187 24.92 1.89 -14.96
C ALA A 187 23.55 1.98 -15.68
N LEU A 188 22.48 1.85 -14.91
CA LEU A 188 21.12 2.00 -15.40
C LEU A 188 20.77 3.47 -15.61
N SER A 189 20.07 3.76 -16.70
CA SER A 189 19.41 5.05 -16.89
C SER A 189 18.29 5.24 -15.84
N PRO A 190 17.84 6.49 -15.62
CA PRO A 190 16.70 6.76 -14.73
C PRO A 190 15.43 5.99 -15.11
N ARG A 191 15.15 5.84 -16.41
CA ARG A 191 13.98 5.11 -16.90
C ARG A 191 14.05 3.62 -16.57
N GLU A 192 15.21 3.01 -16.74
CA GLU A 192 15.42 1.59 -16.43
C GLU A 192 15.36 1.34 -14.93
N THR A 193 15.94 2.24 -14.14
CA THR A 193 15.83 2.22 -12.69
C THR A 193 14.38 2.26 -12.23
N ILE A 194 13.57 3.17 -12.78
CA ILE A 194 12.13 3.26 -12.45
C ILE A 194 11.40 1.98 -12.84
N ARG A 195 11.66 1.41 -14.04
CA ARG A 195 11.02 0.15 -14.48
C ARG A 195 11.33 -0.99 -13.52
N ILE A 196 12.60 -1.16 -13.16
CA ILE A 196 13.03 -2.18 -12.20
C ILE A 196 12.35 -1.97 -10.84
N ASN A 197 12.41 -0.75 -10.29
CA ASN A 197 11.81 -0.47 -8.97
C ASN A 197 10.29 -0.66 -8.96
N MET A 198 9.60 -0.29 -10.04
CA MET A 198 8.17 -0.53 -10.21
C MET A 198 7.85 -2.03 -10.21
N LEU A 199 8.62 -2.83 -10.96
CA LEU A 199 8.43 -4.29 -10.97
C LEU A 199 8.67 -4.92 -9.59
N LEU A 200 9.77 -4.55 -8.93
CA LEU A 200 10.11 -5.07 -7.59
C LEU A 200 9.01 -4.72 -6.58
N SER A 201 8.56 -3.47 -6.58
CA SER A 201 7.48 -3.01 -5.69
C SER A 201 6.15 -3.68 -6.03
N ARG A 202 5.83 -3.85 -7.31
CA ARG A 202 4.61 -4.55 -7.75
C ARG A 202 4.59 -5.99 -7.26
N ALA A 203 5.68 -6.74 -7.47
CA ALA A 203 5.82 -8.11 -6.99
C ALA A 203 5.71 -8.21 -5.47
N TYR A 204 6.35 -7.28 -4.75
CA TYR A 204 6.23 -7.18 -3.30
C TYR A 204 4.77 -7.00 -2.86
N LEU A 205 4.05 -6.04 -3.43
CA LEU A 205 2.64 -5.76 -3.08
C LEU A 205 1.76 -6.97 -3.38
N ILE A 206 1.90 -7.53 -4.58
CA ILE A 206 1.23 -8.76 -5.02
C ILE A 206 1.39 -9.88 -3.99
N SER A 207 2.61 -10.10 -3.52
CA SER A 207 2.96 -11.15 -2.56
C SER A 207 2.19 -10.97 -1.25
N TYR A 208 2.19 -9.75 -0.69
CA TYR A 208 1.45 -9.44 0.54
C TYR A 208 -0.07 -9.53 0.36
N LEU A 209 -0.61 -8.98 -0.72
CA LEU A 209 -2.06 -9.00 -0.96
C LEU A 209 -2.57 -10.44 -1.12
N ARG A 210 -1.78 -11.31 -1.76
CA ARG A 210 -2.10 -12.73 -1.90
C ARG A 210 -2.06 -13.47 -0.57
N ASP A 211 -0.97 -13.33 0.17
CA ASP A 211 -0.76 -14.03 1.44
C ASP A 211 -1.81 -13.64 2.48
N LEU A 212 -2.13 -12.35 2.56
CA LEU A 212 -3.02 -11.79 3.58
C LEU A 212 -4.48 -11.74 3.14
N ARG A 213 -4.76 -12.07 1.88
CA ARG A 213 -6.07 -11.84 1.23
C ARG A 213 -6.58 -10.42 1.43
N ALA A 214 -5.67 -9.46 1.32
CA ALA A 214 -5.94 -8.07 1.65
C ALA A 214 -6.31 -7.27 0.39
N ASN A 215 -7.16 -6.26 0.59
CA ASN A 215 -7.39 -5.20 -0.41
C ASN A 215 -6.37 -4.08 -0.22
N MET A 216 -6.22 -3.25 -1.26
CA MET A 216 -5.33 -2.10 -1.26
C MET A 216 -6.07 -0.86 -1.76
N LEU A 217 -5.92 0.27 -1.06
CA LEU A 217 -6.39 1.55 -1.56
C LEU A 217 -5.43 2.07 -2.63
N VAL A 218 -5.92 2.54 -3.77
CA VAL A 218 -5.11 3.11 -4.86
C VAL A 218 -5.74 4.40 -5.37
N ASP A 219 -5.20 4.99 -6.43
CA ASP A 219 -5.80 6.17 -7.09
C ASP A 219 -6.04 7.33 -6.10
N PHE A 220 -4.98 7.79 -5.45
CA PHE A 220 -5.00 8.96 -4.59
C PHE A 220 -4.84 10.25 -5.41
N ASP A 221 -5.16 11.40 -4.82
CA ASP A 221 -5.04 12.69 -5.51
C ASP A 221 -3.62 13.05 -5.94
N HIS A 222 -2.61 12.53 -5.24
CA HIS A 222 -1.20 12.82 -5.49
C HIS A 222 -0.47 11.72 -6.27
N SER A 223 -0.98 10.48 -6.26
CA SER A 223 -0.36 9.34 -6.95
C SER A 223 -1.25 8.10 -6.88
N ASP A 224 -1.04 7.14 -7.78
CA ASP A 224 -1.83 5.90 -7.81
C ASP A 224 -1.35 4.86 -6.78
N LEU A 225 -0.04 4.79 -6.52
CA LEU A 225 0.61 3.85 -5.58
C LEU A 225 0.26 2.36 -5.78
N SER A 226 -0.18 1.99 -6.98
CA SER A 226 -0.43 0.61 -7.39
C SER A 226 0.81 -0.11 -7.90
N CYS A 227 1.91 0.60 -8.15
CA CYS A 227 3.08 0.13 -8.91
C CYS A 227 2.73 -0.48 -10.28
N GLY A 228 1.66 0.02 -10.92
CA GLY A 228 1.20 -0.46 -12.23
C GLY A 228 0.49 -1.81 -12.16
N MET A 229 -0.03 -2.20 -10.99
CA MET A 229 -0.93 -3.34 -10.88
C MET A 229 -2.22 -3.09 -11.67
N SER A 230 -2.71 -4.12 -12.34
CA SER A 230 -4.03 -4.09 -12.98
C SER A 230 -4.75 -5.44 -12.84
N PRO A 231 -6.08 -5.45 -12.66
CA PRO A 231 -6.85 -6.70 -12.57
C PRO A 231 -6.67 -7.59 -13.81
N GLU A 232 -6.59 -6.99 -15.00
CA GLU A 232 -6.46 -7.70 -16.28
C GLU A 232 -5.08 -8.34 -16.42
N ARG A 233 -4.04 -7.63 -16.00
CA ARG A 233 -2.65 -8.05 -16.19
C ARG A 233 -2.23 -9.11 -15.18
N ASP A 234 -2.57 -8.89 -13.92
CA ASP A 234 -1.95 -9.63 -12.84
C ASP A 234 -2.80 -10.85 -12.42
N SER A 235 -3.98 -11.06 -13.01
CA SER A 235 -4.89 -12.19 -12.69
C SER A 235 -5.20 -12.33 -11.17
N PHE A 236 -5.22 -11.21 -10.43
CA PHE A 236 -5.49 -11.21 -8.99
C PHE A 236 -6.97 -11.10 -8.67
N ARG A 237 -7.41 -11.85 -7.65
CA ARG A 237 -8.77 -11.81 -7.10
C ARG A 237 -8.99 -10.73 -6.03
N PHE A 238 -7.97 -9.96 -5.64
CA PHE A 238 -8.08 -8.94 -4.60
C PHE A 238 -8.40 -7.57 -5.20
N SER A 239 -9.21 -6.77 -4.50
CA SER A 239 -9.67 -5.51 -5.03
C SER A 239 -8.66 -4.38 -4.77
N LEU A 240 -8.22 -3.76 -5.86
CA LEU A 240 -7.71 -2.41 -5.85
C LEU A 240 -8.90 -1.47 -5.69
N ILE A 241 -8.91 -0.68 -4.62
CA ILE A 241 -10.04 0.18 -4.26
C ILE A 241 -9.63 1.63 -4.51
N SER A 242 -10.29 2.32 -5.43
CA SER A 242 -9.99 3.73 -5.71
C SER A 242 -10.37 4.61 -4.52
N ALA A 243 -9.36 5.24 -3.91
CA ALA A 243 -9.51 6.19 -2.83
C ALA A 243 -10.28 7.43 -3.31
N ARG A 244 -10.00 7.93 -4.52
CA ARG A 244 -10.72 9.07 -5.11
C ARG A 244 -12.21 8.78 -5.30
N GLN A 245 -12.54 7.58 -5.79
CA GLN A 245 -13.94 7.18 -5.95
C GLN A 245 -14.66 7.10 -4.61
N PHE A 246 -14.01 6.53 -3.59
CA PHE A 246 -14.55 6.47 -2.23
C PHE A 246 -14.74 7.86 -1.63
N ASP A 247 -13.73 8.71 -1.76
CA ASP A 247 -13.78 10.08 -1.26
C ASP A 247 -14.92 10.90 -1.88
N LEU A 248 -15.11 10.76 -3.20
CA LEU A 248 -16.22 11.37 -3.92
C LEU A 248 -17.59 10.87 -3.40
N ALA A 249 -17.70 9.59 -3.06
CA ALA A 249 -18.91 9.05 -2.44
C ALA A 249 -19.17 9.69 -1.06
N LEU A 250 -18.14 9.87 -0.23
CA LEU A 250 -18.26 10.59 1.05
C LEU A 250 -18.72 12.05 0.84
N GLN A 251 -18.26 12.71 -0.22
CA GLN A 251 -18.70 14.07 -0.58
C GLN A 251 -20.17 14.10 -0.98
N TRP A 252 -20.62 13.16 -1.82
CA TRP A 252 -22.02 13.06 -2.22
C TRP A 252 -22.95 12.88 -1.03
N MET A 253 -22.56 12.03 -0.08
CA MET A 253 -23.28 11.77 1.18
C MET A 253 -23.18 12.92 2.21
N GLY A 254 -22.41 13.97 1.93
CA GLY A 254 -22.23 15.10 2.84
C GLY A 254 -21.43 14.77 4.10
N ILE A 255 -20.64 13.68 4.11
CA ILE A 255 -19.86 13.25 5.29
C ILE A 255 -18.36 13.44 5.13
N HIS A 256 -17.88 13.85 3.95
CA HIS A 256 -16.46 14.06 3.66
C HIS A 256 -15.77 15.01 4.66
N GLY A 257 -16.34 16.19 4.92
CA GLY A 257 -15.74 17.17 5.84
C GLY A 257 -15.61 16.62 7.26
N TYR A 258 -16.65 15.96 7.75
CA TYR A 258 -16.62 15.23 9.02
C TYR A 258 -15.52 14.16 9.02
N VAL A 259 -15.49 13.30 8.01
CA VAL A 259 -14.55 12.18 7.91
C VAL A 259 -13.12 12.67 7.87
N HIS A 260 -12.77 13.77 7.21
CA HIS A 260 -11.36 14.20 7.14
C HIS A 260 -10.90 15.12 8.25
N TYR A 261 -11.80 15.95 8.78
CA TYR A 261 -11.39 17.07 9.65
C TYR A 261 -11.96 17.03 11.06
N VAL A 262 -13.03 16.28 11.31
CA VAL A 262 -13.74 16.32 12.61
C VAL A 262 -13.74 14.96 13.33
N ALA A 263 -13.88 13.86 12.60
CA ALA A 263 -14.04 12.55 13.21
C ALA A 263 -12.80 12.12 14.00
N THR A 264 -13.00 11.54 15.18
CA THR A 264 -11.93 10.82 15.88
C THR A 264 -11.77 9.43 15.28
N TRP A 265 -10.69 8.73 15.59
CA TRP A 265 -10.53 7.32 15.19
C TRP A 265 -11.68 6.43 15.68
N HIS A 266 -12.18 6.67 16.89
CA HIS A 266 -13.33 5.97 17.45
C HIS A 266 -14.63 6.24 16.66
N HIS A 267 -14.83 7.48 16.20
CA HIS A 267 -15.94 7.82 15.32
C HIS A 267 -15.85 7.07 13.99
N LEU A 268 -14.66 6.98 13.39
CA LEU A 268 -14.46 6.24 12.13
C LEU A 268 -14.73 4.74 12.29
N ILE A 269 -14.26 4.12 13.38
CA ILE A 269 -14.59 2.73 13.73
C ILE A 269 -16.10 2.56 13.91
N SER A 270 -16.75 3.53 14.56
CA SER A 270 -18.21 3.50 14.77
C SER A 270 -19.00 3.60 13.47
N LEU A 271 -18.55 4.41 12.50
CA LEU A 271 -19.17 4.50 11.18
C LEU A 271 -18.98 3.22 10.37
N ARG A 272 -17.74 2.73 10.31
CA ARG A 272 -17.36 1.47 9.66
C ARG A 272 -18.19 0.28 10.12
N SER A 273 -18.53 0.24 11.41
CA SER A 273 -19.26 -0.88 12.02
C SER A 273 -20.77 -0.84 11.75
N MET A 274 -21.27 0.16 11.04
CA MET A 274 -22.69 0.25 10.67
C MET A 274 -22.98 -0.68 9.48
N PRO A 275 -24.01 -1.54 9.55
CA PRO A 275 -24.43 -2.37 8.42
C PRO A 275 -24.71 -1.54 7.16
N GLU A 276 -25.37 -0.39 7.31
CA GLU A 276 -25.71 0.54 6.22
C GLU A 276 -24.46 1.07 5.51
N PHE A 277 -23.36 1.28 6.26
CA PHE A 277 -22.09 1.69 5.68
C PHE A 277 -21.45 0.58 4.83
N GLY A 278 -21.56 -0.66 5.29
CA GLY A 278 -21.14 -1.85 4.54
C GLY A 278 -21.92 -1.99 3.23
N GLU A 279 -23.24 -1.83 3.26
CA GLU A 279 -24.09 -1.86 2.06
C GLU A 279 -23.70 -0.79 1.04
N LEU A 280 -23.48 0.44 1.49
CA LEU A 280 -23.01 1.53 0.63
C LEU A 280 -21.64 1.24 0.01
N THR A 281 -20.73 0.66 0.79
CA THR A 281 -19.38 0.29 0.32
C THR A 281 -19.46 -0.80 -0.74
N LEU A 282 -20.25 -1.86 -0.51
CA LEU A 282 -20.48 -2.91 -1.49
C LEU A 282 -21.15 -2.35 -2.75
N ALA A 283 -22.15 -1.48 -2.59
CA ALA A 283 -22.83 -0.83 -3.70
C ALA A 283 -21.93 0.12 -4.49
N LEU A 284 -20.88 0.69 -3.89
CA LEU A 284 -19.91 1.56 -4.56
C LEU A 284 -18.90 0.79 -5.42
N PHE A 285 -18.59 -0.46 -5.06
CA PHE A 285 -17.57 -1.26 -5.75
C PHE A 285 -18.14 -2.44 -6.55
N ALA A 286 -19.46 -2.55 -6.67
CA ALA A 286 -20.13 -3.48 -7.59
C ALA A 286 -20.01 -3.06 -9.08
N HIS A 287 -20.28 -3.99 -10.01
CA HIS A 287 -20.34 -3.65 -11.44
C HIS A 287 -21.48 -2.64 -11.73
N ASN A 288 -21.18 -1.51 -12.41
CA ASN A 288 -22.07 -0.34 -12.65
C ASN A 288 -22.43 0.53 -11.42
N ALA A 289 -21.71 0.35 -10.31
CA ALA A 289 -21.98 0.93 -8.99
C ALA A 289 -22.13 2.47 -8.83
N PRO A 290 -21.29 3.33 -9.45
CA PRO A 290 -21.28 4.76 -9.11
C PRO A 290 -22.60 5.46 -9.42
N VAL A 291 -23.32 4.98 -10.45
CA VAL A 291 -24.61 5.54 -10.87
C VAL A 291 -25.71 5.24 -9.86
N SER A 292 -25.73 4.02 -9.32
CA SER A 292 -26.74 3.59 -8.34
C SER A 292 -26.60 4.39 -7.04
N LEU A 293 -25.38 4.49 -6.50
CA LEU A 293 -25.11 5.28 -5.31
C LEU A 293 -25.44 6.76 -5.52
N ARG A 294 -25.00 7.35 -6.64
CA ARG A 294 -25.31 8.73 -6.97
C ARG A 294 -26.82 8.97 -7.08
N SER A 295 -27.56 8.04 -7.68
CA SER A 295 -29.01 8.12 -7.80
C SER A 295 -29.71 8.05 -6.44
N ALA A 296 -29.26 7.16 -5.55
CA ALA A 296 -29.75 7.07 -4.17
C ALA A 296 -29.51 8.37 -3.40
N VAL A 297 -28.34 8.99 -3.53
CA VAL A 297 -28.04 10.31 -2.94
C VAL A 297 -28.97 11.39 -3.50
N ILE A 298 -29.20 11.43 -4.82
CA ILE A 298 -30.10 12.42 -5.45
C ILE A 298 -31.54 12.24 -4.95
N ARG A 299 -32.03 11.00 -4.83
CA ARG A 299 -33.36 10.73 -4.26
C ARG A 299 -33.44 11.21 -2.81
N THR A 300 -32.44 10.87 -2.00
CA THR A 300 -32.36 11.28 -0.59
C THR A 300 -32.45 12.80 -0.44
N ARG A 301 -31.71 13.56 -1.25
CA ARG A 301 -31.74 15.03 -1.23
C ARG A 301 -33.09 15.64 -1.62
N ARG A 302 -33.96 14.89 -2.31
CA ARG A 302 -35.32 15.35 -2.67
C ARG A 302 -36.34 15.04 -1.57
N THR A 303 -36.12 13.96 -0.82
CA THR A 303 -37.05 13.46 0.20
C THR A 303 -36.64 13.80 1.62
N SER A 304 -35.41 14.26 1.81
CA SER A 304 -34.81 14.54 3.12
C SER A 304 -33.80 15.68 2.99
N ASP A 305 -33.64 16.45 4.07
CA ASP A 305 -32.61 17.48 4.17
C ASP A 305 -31.26 16.82 4.47
N LEU A 306 -30.61 16.30 3.43
CA LEU A 306 -29.24 15.80 3.52
C LEU A 306 -28.29 17.01 3.63
N GLU A 307 -27.87 17.31 4.86
CA GLU A 307 -26.93 18.39 5.17
C GLU A 307 -25.49 17.86 5.25
N ASN A 308 -24.51 18.78 5.23
CA ASN A 308 -23.14 18.40 5.58
C ASN A 308 -23.08 18.01 7.06
N ALA A 309 -22.48 16.87 7.36
CA ALA A 309 -22.31 16.41 8.72
C ALA A 309 -21.18 17.19 9.42
N ASP A 310 -21.46 17.69 10.61
CA ASP A 310 -20.48 18.30 11.52
C ASP A 310 -20.24 17.42 12.76
N ASN A 311 -21.07 16.41 12.99
CA ASN A 311 -20.94 15.46 14.09
C ASN A 311 -21.33 14.03 13.71
N LEU A 312 -21.03 13.07 14.61
CA LEU A 312 -21.28 11.64 14.37
C LEU A 312 -22.74 11.35 14.08
N ALA A 313 -23.67 11.97 14.82
CA ALA A 313 -25.11 11.69 14.69
C ALA A 313 -25.64 12.12 13.32
N GLN A 314 -25.19 13.27 12.81
CA GLN A 314 -25.51 13.71 11.44
C GLN A 314 -24.89 12.76 10.40
N ALA A 315 -23.62 12.38 10.56
CA ALA A 315 -22.97 11.46 9.64
C ALA A 315 -23.72 10.11 9.54
N LYS A 316 -24.08 9.52 10.69
CA LYS A 316 -24.88 8.29 10.76
C LYS A 316 -26.24 8.44 10.08
N ARG A 317 -26.93 9.55 10.31
CA ARG A 317 -28.23 9.85 9.68
C ARG A 317 -28.13 9.91 8.16
N ASN A 318 -27.11 10.60 7.64
CA ASN A 318 -26.87 10.69 6.20
C ASN A 318 -26.61 9.31 5.58
N ILE A 319 -25.77 8.50 6.24
CA ILE A 319 -25.49 7.12 5.84
C ILE A 319 -26.78 6.30 5.76
N CYS A 320 -27.58 6.25 6.83
CA CYS A 320 -28.83 5.49 6.85
C CYS A 320 -29.83 6.00 5.80
N ALA A 321 -29.93 7.32 5.62
CA ALA A 321 -30.85 7.91 4.66
C ALA A 321 -30.48 7.49 3.21
N VAL A 322 -29.20 7.52 2.86
CA VAL A 322 -28.75 7.10 1.52
C VAL A 322 -28.87 5.59 1.33
N ALA A 323 -28.51 4.79 2.34
CA ALA A 323 -28.66 3.33 2.29
C ALA A 323 -30.12 2.91 2.09
N SER A 324 -31.07 3.58 2.74
CA SER A 324 -32.52 3.31 2.56
C SER A 324 -33.03 3.52 1.14
N GLN A 325 -32.29 4.27 0.30
CA GLN A 325 -32.61 4.54 -1.10
C GLN A 325 -31.87 3.61 -2.07
N LEU A 326 -30.99 2.72 -1.58
CA LEU A 326 -30.33 1.69 -2.39
C LEU A 326 -31.14 0.40 -2.50
N CYS A 327 -31.96 0.10 -1.49
CA CYS A 327 -32.94 -0.98 -1.46
C CYS A 327 -34.19 -0.62 -2.29
#